data_AF-A0A316KMS8-F1
#
_entry.id   AF-A0A316KMS8-F1
#
_cell.length_a   1.000
_cell.length_b   1.000
_cell.length_c   1.000
_cell.angle_alpha   90.00
_cell.angle_beta   90.00
_cell.angle_gamma   90.00
#
_symmetry.space_group_name_H-M   'P 1'
#
loop_
_entity.id
_entity.type
_entity.pdbx_description
1 polymer ?
#
loop_
_entity_poly.entity_id
_entity_poly.type
_entity_poly.pdbx_seq_one_letter_code
_entity_poly.pdbx_strand_id
1 'polypeptide(L)'
;MGLELESGVPGDEGPNPELVDFTRRFWVGTVLTIPLLVLTMGPFVGFPAVRTFFGESTTQWIELILATPVVLWCGWPFLERGWISFRTLNLNMFSLIGMGVLAAWLFSVVAVLAPDIFPDGFRDSEGH
;
A
#
# COMPACT_ATOMS: atom_id res chain seq x y z
N MET A 1 44.60 11.86 -26.47
CA MET A 1 43.91 10.64 -26.07
C MET A 1 42.45 11.04 -25.90
N GLY A 2 41.68 10.89 -26.98
CA GLY A 2 40.32 11.40 -27.07
C GLY A 2 39.40 10.65 -26.12
N LEU A 3 38.60 11.39 -25.36
CA LEU A 3 37.44 10.84 -24.68
C LEU A 3 36.40 10.57 -25.76
N GLU A 4 36.47 9.40 -26.38
CA GLU A 4 35.34 8.89 -27.14
C GLU A 4 34.22 8.67 -26.12
N LEU A 5 33.25 9.59 -26.15
CA LEU A 5 31.96 9.33 -25.58
C LEU A 5 31.41 8.14 -26.38
N GLU A 6 31.57 6.93 -25.84
CA GLU A 6 30.68 5.83 -26.16
C GLU A 6 29.29 6.30 -25.75
N SER A 7 28.63 7.03 -26.66
CA SER A 7 27.19 7.11 -26.70
C SER A 7 26.74 5.68 -26.93
N GLY A 8 26.58 4.95 -25.83
CA GLY A 8 25.73 3.77 -25.80
C GLY A 8 24.36 4.25 -26.23
N VAL A 9 24.13 4.25 -27.53
CA VAL A 9 22.81 4.18 -28.11
C VAL A 9 22.16 3.04 -27.33
N PRO A 10 21.13 3.30 -26.51
CA PRO A 10 20.42 2.20 -25.89
C PRO A 10 19.97 1.37 -27.08
N GLY A 11 20.51 0.16 -27.17
CA GLY A 11 20.10 -0.78 -28.19
C GLY A 11 18.59 -0.84 -28.15
N ASP A 12 17.99 -1.04 -29.31
CA ASP A 12 16.58 -1.36 -29.50
C ASP A 12 16.27 -2.75 -28.87
N GLU A 13 16.63 -2.91 -27.60
CA GLU A 13 16.24 -3.99 -26.73
C GLU A 13 14.83 -3.62 -26.25
N GLY A 14 13.86 -4.47 -26.58
CA GLY A 14 12.45 -4.26 -26.25
C GLY A 14 12.22 -3.87 -24.78
N PRO A 15 11.03 -3.35 -24.45
CA PRO A 15 10.78 -2.70 -23.16
C PRO A 15 11.29 -3.53 -21.97
N ASN A 16 12.17 -2.95 -21.16
CA ASN A 16 12.82 -3.62 -20.04
C ASN A 16 11.76 -4.35 -19.18
N PRO A 17 11.85 -5.68 -19.04
CA PRO A 17 10.81 -6.49 -18.41
C PRO A 17 10.54 -6.07 -16.96
N GLU A 18 11.55 -5.56 -16.25
CA GLU A 18 11.36 -5.02 -14.88
C GLU A 18 10.51 -3.75 -14.88
N LEU A 19 10.73 -2.85 -15.85
CA LEU A 19 9.93 -1.63 -15.97
C LEU A 19 8.48 -1.95 -16.29
N VAL A 20 8.24 -2.95 -17.16
CA VAL A 20 6.89 -3.40 -17.50
C VAL A 20 6.18 -3.97 -16.28
N ASP A 21 6.86 -4.79 -15.48
CA ASP A 21 6.28 -5.37 -14.26
C ASP A 21 5.97 -4.29 -13.20
N PHE A 22 6.90 -3.36 -12.95
CA PHE A 22 6.65 -2.24 -12.03
C PHE A 22 5.53 -1.33 -12.52
N THR A 23 5.46 -1.03 -13.82
CA THR A 23 4.37 -0.23 -14.39
C THR A 23 3.02 -0.91 -14.23
N ARG A 24 2.96 -2.23 -14.44
CA ARG A 24 1.74 -3.01 -14.24
C ARG A 24 1.30 -2.99 -12.78
N ARG A 25 2.21 -3.27 -11.83
CA ARG A 25 1.91 -3.25 -10.39
C ARG A 25 1.52 -1.86 -9.90
N PHE A 26 2.16 -0.81 -10.44
CA PHE A 26 1.79 0.58 -10.18
C PHE A 26 0.35 0.84 -10.59
N TRP A 27 -0.01 0.56 -11.86
CA TRP A 27 -1.36 0.82 -12.35
C TRP A 27 -2.43 0.01 -11.64
N VAL A 28 -2.19 -1.28 -11.38
CA VAL A 28 -3.17 -2.09 -10.65
C VAL A 28 -3.30 -1.60 -9.20
N GLY A 29 -2.18 -1.26 -8.55
CA GLY A 29 -2.18 -0.64 -7.23
C GLY A 29 -2.97 0.67 -7.21
N THR A 30 -2.77 1.54 -8.19
CA THR A 30 -3.51 2.80 -8.32
C THR A 30 -5.01 2.56 -8.47
N VAL A 31 -5.42 1.65 -9.36
CA VAL A 31 -6.84 1.34 -9.60
C VAL A 31 -7.51 0.79 -8.34
N LEU A 32 -6.81 -0.01 -7.53
CA LEU A 32 -7.34 -0.53 -6.27
C LEU A 32 -7.33 0.50 -5.14
N THR A 33 -6.35 1.41 -5.14
CA THR A 33 -6.18 2.44 -4.10
C THR A 33 -7.17 3.59 -4.28
N ILE A 34 -7.56 3.92 -5.52
CA ILE A 34 -8.52 5.01 -5.78
C ILE A 34 -9.87 4.76 -5.06
N PRO A 35 -10.55 3.61 -5.24
CA PRO A 35 -11.78 3.31 -4.51
C PRO A 35 -11.59 3.31 -2.99
N LEU A 36 -10.48 2.76 -2.51
CA LEU A 36 -10.15 2.75 -1.08
C LEU A 36 -10.03 4.19 -0.53
N LEU A 37 -9.35 5.06 -1.26
CA LEU A 37 -9.19 6.48 -0.92
C LEU A 37 -10.53 7.21 -0.92
N VAL A 38 -11.39 6.94 -1.89
CA VAL A 38 -12.74 7.54 -1.94
C VAL A 38 -13.60 7.07 -0.77
N LEU A 39 -13.51 5.78 -0.39
CA LEU A 39 -14.26 5.23 0.76
C LEU A 39 -13.78 5.85 2.09
N THR A 40 -12.47 5.91 2.30
CA THR A 40 -11.89 6.45 3.54
C THR A 40 -12.01 7.98 3.65
N MET A 41 -11.83 8.71 2.55
CA MET A 41 -11.90 10.19 2.56
C MET A 41 -13.31 10.75 2.31
N GLY A 42 -14.24 9.94 1.80
CA GLY A 42 -15.62 10.33 1.50
C GLY A 42 -16.34 11.08 2.63
N PRO A 43 -16.27 10.62 3.90
CA PRO A 43 -16.85 11.33 5.05
C PRO A 43 -16.28 12.74 5.25
N PHE A 44 -14.98 12.93 5.03
CA PHE A 44 -14.29 14.21 5.24
C PHE A 44 -14.56 15.23 4.11
N VAL A 45 -14.89 14.75 2.91
CA VAL A 45 -15.15 15.58 1.72
C VAL A 45 -16.64 15.95 1.59
N GLY A 46 -17.48 15.57 2.55
CA GLY A 46 -18.91 15.90 2.57
C GLY A 46 -19.82 14.87 1.88
N PHE A 47 -19.32 13.66 1.64
CA PHE A 47 -20.09 12.52 1.14
C PHE A 47 -20.20 11.39 2.20
N PRO A 48 -20.77 11.65 3.39
CA PRO A 48 -20.92 10.63 4.42
C PRO A 48 -21.82 9.47 3.98
N ALA A 49 -22.72 9.73 3.00
CA ALA A 49 -23.66 8.78 2.43
C ALA A 49 -22.99 7.49 1.93
N VAL A 50 -21.75 7.54 1.44
CA VAL A 50 -21.08 6.35 0.92
C VAL A 50 -20.77 5.36 2.04
N ARG A 51 -20.31 5.85 3.20
CA ARG A 51 -19.96 5.02 4.37
C ARG A 51 -21.19 4.59 5.17
N THR A 52 -22.19 5.48 5.29
CA THR A 52 -23.46 5.15 5.97
C THR A 52 -24.34 4.19 5.18
N PHE A 53 -24.20 4.09 3.85
CA PHE A 53 -24.98 3.14 3.05
C PHE A 53 -24.56 1.68 3.25
N PHE A 54 -23.27 1.41 3.46
CA PHE A 54 -22.74 0.06 3.70
C PHE A 54 -22.68 -0.32 5.19
N GLY A 55 -22.71 0.67 6.08
CA GLY A 55 -22.44 0.49 7.51
C GLY A 55 -20.94 0.52 7.81
N GLU A 56 -20.59 0.95 9.02
CA GLU A 56 -19.19 1.21 9.40
C GLU A 56 -18.33 -0.06 9.39
N SER A 57 -18.81 -1.12 10.05
CA SER A 57 -18.14 -2.44 10.04
C SER A 57 -17.95 -3.00 8.62
N THR A 58 -18.98 -2.96 7.76
CA THR A 58 -18.87 -3.47 6.38
C THR A 58 -17.86 -2.66 5.57
N THR A 59 -17.82 -1.33 5.75
CA THR A 59 -16.87 -0.46 5.05
C THR A 59 -15.44 -0.79 5.45
N GLN A 60 -15.18 -1.01 6.74
CA GLN A 60 -13.85 -1.43 7.24
C GLN A 60 -13.41 -2.77 6.62
N TRP A 61 -14.31 -3.74 6.48
CA TRP A 61 -14.02 -5.00 5.79
C TRP A 61 -13.71 -4.81 4.30
N ILE A 62 -14.46 -3.94 3.61
CA ILE A 62 -14.21 -3.61 2.20
C ILE A 62 -12.84 -2.94 2.04
N GLU A 63 -12.51 -1.97 2.89
CA GLU A 63 -11.21 -1.30 2.91
C GLU A 63 -10.07 -2.30 3.12
N LEU A 64 -10.23 -3.25 4.05
CA LEU A 64 -9.23 -4.28 4.29
C LEU A 64 -9.05 -5.21 3.09
N ILE A 65 -10.15 -5.64 2.45
CA ILE A 65 -10.11 -6.49 1.25
C ILE A 65 -9.46 -5.78 0.08
N LEU A 66 -9.69 -4.47 -0.09
CA LEU A 66 -9.04 -3.66 -1.13
C LEU A 66 -7.56 -3.38 -0.82
N ALA A 67 -7.22 -3.12 0.44
CA ALA A 67 -5.86 -2.83 0.88
C ALA A 67 -4.93 -4.06 0.77
N THR A 68 -5.46 -5.25 1.07
CA THR A 68 -4.67 -6.49 1.14
C THR A 68 -3.92 -6.82 -0.17
N PRO A 69 -4.54 -6.85 -1.37
CA PRO A 69 -3.81 -7.07 -2.61
C PRO A 69 -2.87 -5.91 -2.97
N VAL A 70 -3.18 -4.67 -2.56
CA VAL A 70 -2.26 -3.54 -2.76
C VAL A 70 -0.99 -3.74 -1.95
N VAL A 71 -1.12 -4.08 -0.67
CA VAL A 71 0.03 -4.27 0.23
C VAL A 71 0.79 -5.55 -0.10
N LEU A 72 0.10 -6.68 -0.20
CA LEU A 72 0.75 -8.00 -0.33
C LEU A 72 1.23 -8.30 -1.74
N TRP A 73 0.57 -7.81 -2.79
CA TRP A 73 0.97 -8.10 -4.18
C TRP A 73 1.69 -6.92 -4.83
N CYS A 74 1.11 -5.72 -4.83
CA CYS A 74 1.76 -4.56 -5.43
C CYS A 74 2.98 -4.12 -4.60
N GLY A 75 2.87 -4.21 -3.27
CA GLY A 75 3.93 -3.88 -2.31
C GLY A 75 5.01 -4.97 -2.14
N TRP A 76 4.80 -6.19 -2.64
CA TRP A 76 5.70 -7.33 -2.43
C TRP A 76 7.20 -7.05 -2.65
N PRO A 77 7.64 -6.43 -3.77
CA PRO A 77 9.06 -6.21 -4.01
C PRO A 77 9.67 -5.18 -3.05
N PHE A 78 8.86 -4.27 -2.47
CA PHE A 78 9.31 -3.37 -1.42
C PHE A 78 9.48 -4.10 -0.09
N LEU A 79 8.58 -5.03 0.23
CA LEU A 79 8.66 -5.85 1.44
C LEU A 79 9.86 -6.79 1.41
N GLU A 80 10.09 -7.45 0.27
CA GLU A 80 11.24 -8.34 0.08
C GLU A 80 12.57 -7.58 0.24
N ARG A 81 12.72 -6.43 -0.44
CA ARG A 81 13.91 -5.58 -0.30
C ARG A 81 14.05 -5.01 1.11
N GLY A 82 12.94 -4.67 1.75
CA GLY A 82 12.92 -4.24 3.15
C GLY A 82 13.43 -5.34 4.09
N TRP A 83 12.96 -6.57 3.92
CA TRP A 83 13.40 -7.72 4.71
C TRP A 83 14.90 -8.01 4.55
N ILE A 84 15.41 -7.94 3.31
CA ILE A 84 16.84 -8.09 3.03
C ILE A 84 17.64 -6.95 3.71
N SER A 85 17.15 -5.71 3.66
CA SER A 85 17.78 -4.57 4.33
C SER A 85 17.85 -4.75 5.86
N PHE A 86 16.78 -5.25 6.48
CA PHE A 86 16.79 -5.60 7.91
C PHE A 86 17.77 -6.73 8.22
N ARG A 87 17.77 -7.80 7.44
CA ARG A 87 18.66 -8.96 7.67
C ARG A 87 20.14 -8.60 7.51
N THR A 88 20.45 -7.73 6.56
CA THR A 88 21.82 -7.27 6.29
C THR A 88 22.26 -6.12 7.20
N LEU A 89 21.36 -5.59 8.04
CA LEU A 89 21.56 -4.41 8.89
C LEU A 89 22.00 -3.14 8.15
N ASN A 90 21.89 -3.13 6.82
CA ASN A 90 22.13 -1.97 5.98
C ASN A 90 20.78 -1.29 5.72
N LEU A 91 20.31 -0.55 6.74
CA LEU A 91 19.02 0.12 6.71
C LEU A 91 18.96 1.15 5.58
N ASN A 92 17.90 1.07 4.78
CA ASN A 92 17.70 1.92 3.61
C ASN A 92 16.22 2.33 3.48
N MET A 93 15.89 3.05 2.40
CA MET A 93 14.53 3.46 2.07
C MET A 93 13.51 2.30 2.11
N PHE A 94 13.88 1.11 1.63
CA PHE A 94 13.00 -0.06 1.62
C PHE A 94 12.71 -0.59 3.03
N SER A 95 13.66 -0.50 3.95
CA SER A 95 13.41 -0.88 5.35
C SER A 95 12.37 0.02 6.02
N LEU A 96 12.41 1.33 5.76
CA LEU A 96 11.45 2.29 6.29
C LEU A 96 10.05 2.08 5.69
N ILE A 97 9.97 1.97 4.36
CA ILE A 97 8.70 1.75 3.65
C ILE A 97 8.09 0.41 4.08
N GLY A 98 8.90 -0.66 4.08
CA GLY A 98 8.43 -2.00 4.44
C GLY A 98 7.90 -2.05 5.87
N MET A 99 8.62 -1.44 6.83
CA MET A 99 8.16 -1.36 8.21
C MET A 99 6.85 -0.56 8.33
N GLY A 100 6.78 0.62 7.72
CA GLY A 100 5.59 1.49 7.82
C GLY A 100 4.34 0.85 7.22
N VAL A 101 4.46 0.28 6.02
CA VAL A 101 3.34 -0.37 5.34
C VAL A 101 2.89 -1.63 6.08
N LEU A 102 3.81 -2.47 6.56
CA LEU A 102 3.46 -3.67 7.33
C LEU A 102 2.83 -3.31 8.68
N ALA A 103 3.38 -2.33 9.39
CA ALA A 103 2.82 -1.89 10.67
C ALA A 103 1.39 -1.36 10.51
N ALA A 104 1.16 -0.51 9.49
CA ALA A 104 -0.17 0.01 9.19
C ALA A 104 -1.15 -1.11 8.80
N TRP A 105 -0.74 -2.01 7.91
CA TRP A 105 -1.61 -3.11 7.47
C TRP A 105 -1.94 -4.09 8.60
N LEU A 106 -0.96 -4.48 9.42
CA LEU A 106 -1.19 -5.34 10.59
C LEU A 106 -2.11 -4.67 11.61
N PHE A 107 -1.92 -3.38 11.87
CA PHE A 107 -2.82 -2.62 12.72
C PHE A 107 -4.25 -2.64 12.18
N SER A 108 -4.45 -2.39 10.89
CA SER A 108 -5.76 -2.44 10.24
C SER A 108 -6.39 -3.84 10.34
N VAL A 109 -5.61 -4.91 10.13
CA VAL A 109 -6.10 -6.29 10.27
C VAL A 109 -6.59 -6.54 11.70
N VAL A 110 -5.82 -6.12 12.72
CA VAL A 110 -6.20 -6.30 14.12
C VAL A 110 -7.42 -5.46 14.48
N ALA A 111 -7.51 -4.21 13.99
CA ALA A 111 -8.66 -3.34 14.20
C ALA A 111 -9.96 -3.93 13.65
N VAL A 112 -9.91 -4.56 12.48
CA VAL A 112 -11.10 -5.17 11.85
C VAL A 112 -11.46 -6.53 12.47
N LEU A 113 -10.47 -7.35 12.86
CA LEU A 113 -10.72 -8.69 13.39
C LEU A 113 -11.03 -8.71 14.89
N ALA A 114 -10.45 -7.79 15.66
CA ALA A 114 -10.55 -7.76 17.10
C ALA A 114 -10.67 -6.31 17.63
N PRO A 115 -11.75 -5.60 17.28
CA PRO A 115 -11.98 -4.22 17.73
C PRO A 115 -12.04 -4.12 19.27
N ASP A 116 -12.45 -5.19 19.95
CA ASP A 116 -12.59 -5.24 21.41
C ASP A 116 -11.28 -5.15 22.19
N ILE A 117 -10.13 -5.32 21.52
CA ILE A 117 -8.81 -5.18 22.16
C ILE A 117 -8.46 -3.70 22.35
N PHE A 118 -9.08 -2.79 21.58
CA PHE A 118 -8.79 -1.37 21.66
C PHE A 118 -9.57 -0.72 22.81
N PRO A 119 -8.92 0.13 23.64
CA PRO A 119 -9.59 0.87 24.70
C PRO A 119 -10.69 1.78 24.14
N ASP A 120 -11.74 2.03 24.90
CA ASP A 120 -12.91 2.83 24.47
C ASP A 120 -12.57 4.24 23.96
N GLY A 121 -11.41 4.81 24.34
CA GLY A 121 -10.94 6.10 23.83
C GLY A 121 -10.36 6.07 22.40
N PHE A 122 -10.06 4.88 21.86
CA PHE A 122 -9.70 4.69 20.45
C PHE A 122 -10.89 4.32 19.57
N ARG A 123 -12.05 4.11 20.22
CA ARG A 123 -13.29 3.73 19.58
C ARG A 123 -14.06 5.00 19.20
N ASP A 124 -14.56 5.12 17.98
CA ASP A 124 -15.49 6.21 17.64
C ASP A 124 -16.75 6.09 18.52
N SER A 125 -17.62 7.10 18.52
CA SER A 125 -18.90 7.17 19.26
C SER A 125 -19.82 5.95 19.12
N GLU A 126 -19.52 5.03 18.20
CA GLU A 126 -20.20 3.73 18.00
C GLU A 126 -19.46 2.49 18.57
N GLY A 127 -18.30 2.64 19.24
CA GLY A 127 -17.64 1.52 19.94
C GLY A 127 -16.71 0.65 19.08
N HIS A 128 -16.16 1.20 17.99
CA HIS A 128 -15.14 0.57 17.14
C HIS A 128 -13.84 1.37 17.10
#